data_AF-A0A2E7TMK1-F1
#
_entry.id   AF-A0A2E7TMK1-F1
#
_cell.length_a   1.000
_cell.length_b   1.000
_cell.length_c   1.000
_cell.angle_alpha   90.00
_cell.angle_beta   90.00
_cell.angle_gamma   90.00
#
_symmetry.space_group_name_H-M   'P 1'
#
loop_
_entity.id
_entity.type
_entity.pdbx_description
1 polymer ?
#
loop_
_entity_poly.entity_id
_entity_poly.type
_entity_poly.pdbx_seq_one_letter_code
_entity_poly.pdbx_strand_id
1 'polypeptide(L)'
;MIFLLAVVFCLHAGFKYFVGEPIFSNRIVESYVLNFCLGYASFIVLMLSLKKHINSLGFIFMYTSFFKFVVFYLLFKSYFNSDGEIDGGEFLTLIIPYAFALFGEIFTMSRVLKE
;
A
#
# COMPACT_ATOMS: atom_id res chain seq x y z
N MET A 1 -5.78 9.86 1.92
CA MET A 1 -5.01 8.61 2.04
C MET A 1 -5.00 8.06 3.47
N ILE A 2 -4.58 8.84 4.48
CA ILE A 2 -4.51 8.35 5.89
C ILE A 2 -5.86 7.85 6.43
N PHE A 3 -6.94 8.60 6.19
CA PHE A 3 -8.29 8.21 6.61
C PHE A 3 -8.74 6.89 5.95
N LEU A 4 -8.50 6.73 4.65
CA LEU A 4 -8.81 5.50 3.92
C LEU A 4 -8.08 4.30 4.53
N LEU A 5 -6.76 4.42 4.73
CA LEU A 5 -5.96 3.34 5.31
C LEU A 5 -6.36 3.03 6.76
N ALA A 6 -6.74 4.03 7.55
CA ALA A 6 -7.24 3.82 8.91
C ALA A 6 -8.55 3.02 8.93
N VAL A 7 -9.51 3.36 8.05
CA VAL A 7 -10.78 2.62 7.93
C VAL A 7 -10.52 1.18 7.48
N VAL A 8 -9.67 0.99 6.46
CA VAL A 8 -9.33 -0.33 5.94
C VAL A 8 -8.58 -1.15 7.00
N PHE A 9 -7.70 -0.54 7.79
CA PHE A 9 -7.03 -1.18 8.92
C PHE A 9 -8.03 -1.69 9.96
N CYS A 10 -9.00 -0.86 10.37
CA CYS A 10 -10.03 -1.27 11.32
C CYS A 10 -10.88 -2.43 10.79
N LEU A 11 -11.26 -2.40 9.51
CA LEU A 11 -12.02 -3.48 8.87
C LEU A 11 -11.21 -4.78 8.79
N HIS A 12 -9.94 -4.69 8.40
CA HIS A 12 -9.04 -5.84 8.29
C HIS A 12 -8.75 -6.45 9.67
N ALA A 13 -8.45 -5.62 10.67
CA ALA A 13 -8.28 -6.05 12.06
C ALA A 13 -9.56 -6.72 12.62
N GLY A 14 -10.73 -6.15 12.33
CA GLY A 14 -12.02 -6.74 12.70
C GLY A 14 -12.25 -8.10 12.02
N PHE A 15 -11.94 -8.22 10.73
CA PHE A 15 -12.06 -9.49 10.02
C PHE A 15 -11.18 -10.59 10.65
N LYS A 16 -9.92 -10.28 11.00
CA LYS A 16 -9.02 -11.23 11.68
C LYS A 16 -9.62 -11.69 13.02
N TYR A 17 -10.19 -10.77 13.79
CA TYR A 17 -10.89 -11.11 15.03
C TYR A 17 -12.06 -12.08 14.80
N PHE A 18 -12.88 -11.86 13.77
CA PHE A 18 -14.02 -12.73 13.46
C PHE A 18 -13.61 -14.14 13.01
N VAL A 19 -12.47 -14.28 12.33
CA VAL A 19 -11.94 -15.59 11.88
C VAL A 19 -11.15 -16.30 13.00
N GLY A 20 -10.98 -15.66 14.17
CA GLY A 20 -10.27 -16.22 15.32
C GLY A 20 -8.76 -16.07 15.25
N GLU A 21 -8.25 -15.28 14.29
CA GLU A 21 -6.83 -14.94 14.22
C GLU A 21 -6.46 -13.81 15.19
N PRO A 22 -5.22 -13.79 15.71
CA PRO A 22 -4.74 -12.66 16.48
C PRO A 22 -4.77 -11.38 15.64
N ILE A 23 -5.41 -10.33 16.16
CA ILE A 23 -5.63 -9.06 15.46
C ILE A 23 -4.33 -8.47 14.90
N PHE A 24 -3.24 -8.57 15.67
CA PHE A 24 -1.92 -8.01 15.34
C PHE A 24 -0.95 -9.03 14.73
N SER A 25 -1.41 -10.21 14.28
CA SER A 25 -0.55 -11.16 13.58
C SER A 25 -0.13 -10.66 12.19
N ASN A 26 0.88 -11.33 11.61
CA ASN A 26 1.36 -11.12 10.24
C ASN A 26 1.89 -9.70 9.97
N ARG A 27 2.33 -9.00 11.03
CA ARG A 27 2.87 -7.63 10.94
C ARG A 27 1.93 -6.63 10.26
N ILE A 28 0.63 -6.76 10.57
CA ILE A 28 -0.40 -5.89 9.99
C ILE A 28 -0.11 -4.41 10.25
N VAL A 29 0.36 -4.05 11.44
CA VAL A 29 0.65 -2.63 11.77
C VAL A 29 1.77 -2.10 10.89
N GLU A 30 2.89 -2.84 10.81
CA GLU A 30 4.03 -2.46 9.99
C GLU A 30 3.66 -2.38 8.50
N SER A 31 2.81 -3.29 8.04
CA SER A 31 2.33 -3.32 6.66
C SER A 31 1.56 -2.04 6.28
N TYR A 32 0.63 -1.60 7.14
CA TYR A 32 -0.14 -0.37 6.91
C TYR A 32 0.71 0.90 7.07
N VAL A 33 1.60 0.95 8.06
CA VAL A 33 2.50 2.09 8.26
C VAL A 33 3.44 2.25 7.08
N LEU A 34 4.07 1.17 6.61
CA LEU A 34 4.97 1.24 5.46
C LEU A 34 4.22 1.60 4.18
N ASN A 35 3.02 1.08 3.94
CA ASN A 35 2.20 1.47 2.79
C ASN A 35 1.77 2.94 2.85
N PHE A 36 1.49 3.48 4.04
CA PHE A 36 1.26 4.91 4.21
C PHE A 36 2.50 5.74 3.86
N CYS A 37 3.66 5.41 4.43
CA CYS A 37 4.91 6.13 4.18
C CYS A 37 5.30 6.09 2.70
N LEU A 38 5.25 4.91 2.10
CA LEU A 38 5.58 4.72 0.69
C LEU A 38 4.57 5.38 -0.25
N GLY A 39 3.27 5.30 0.06
CA GLY A 39 2.24 6.01 -0.70
C GLY A 39 2.41 7.53 -0.60
N TYR A 40 2.81 8.04 0.56
CA TYR A 40 3.06 9.47 0.74
C TYR A 40 4.30 9.92 -0.04
N ALA A 41 5.38 9.14 0.00
CA ALA A 41 6.58 9.39 -0.81
C ALA A 41 6.27 9.36 -2.32
N SER A 42 5.50 8.37 -2.77
CA SER A 42 5.02 8.26 -4.15
C SER A 42 4.18 9.47 -4.57
N PHE A 43 3.26 9.90 -3.71
CA PHE A 43 2.45 11.11 -3.93
C PHE A 43 3.32 12.36 -4.08
N ILE A 44 4.36 12.54 -3.27
CA ILE A 44 5.30 13.66 -3.41
C ILE A 44 6.01 13.63 -4.77
N VAL A 45 6.53 12.46 -5.18
CA VAL A 45 7.20 12.28 -6.48
C VAL A 45 6.26 12.67 -7.63
N LEU A 46 5.00 12.29 -7.55
CA LEU A 46 3.98 12.64 -8.54
C LEU A 46 3.70 14.14 -8.58
N MET A 47 3.51 14.77 -7.41
CA MET A 47 3.21 16.20 -7.32
C MET A 47 4.37 17.07 -7.86
N LEU A 48 5.61 16.66 -7.61
CA LEU A 48 6.79 17.32 -8.18
C LEU A 48 6.85 17.12 -9.70
N SER A 49 6.48 15.94 -10.17
CA SER A 49 6.48 15.59 -11.60
C SER A 49 5.35 16.25 -12.38
N LEU A 50 4.24 16.58 -11.73
CA LEU A 50 3.07 17.24 -12.34
C LEU A 50 3.45 18.54 -13.04
N LYS A 51 4.37 19.33 -12.45
CA LYS A 51 4.80 20.61 -13.01
C LYS A 51 5.68 20.49 -14.26
N LYS A 52 6.41 19.39 -14.41
CA LYS A 52 7.48 19.25 -15.41
C LYS A 52 7.19 18.20 -16.49
N HIS A 53 6.37 17.20 -16.17
CA HIS A 53 6.19 15.99 -16.98
C HIS A 53 4.72 15.54 -17.06
N ILE A 54 3.77 16.47 -17.18
CA ILE A 54 2.33 16.17 -17.18
C ILE A 54 1.92 15.16 -18.27
N ASN A 55 2.54 15.21 -19.45
CA ASN A 55 2.27 14.28 -20.55
C ASN A 55 2.76 12.85 -20.28
N SER A 56 3.71 12.67 -19.36
CA SER A 56 4.31 11.37 -19.02
C SER A 56 3.92 10.89 -17.62
N LEU A 57 2.97 11.59 -16.97
CA LEU A 57 2.67 11.41 -15.57
C LEU A 57 2.10 10.03 -15.24
N GLY A 58 1.31 9.45 -16.15
CA GLY A 58 0.81 8.08 -16.03
C GLY A 58 1.95 7.05 -16.01
N PHE A 59 2.99 7.26 -16.82
CA PHE A 59 4.18 6.40 -16.79
C PHE A 59 4.95 6.56 -15.49
N ILE A 60 5.16 7.80 -15.03
CA ILE A 60 5.83 8.08 -13.76
C ILE A 60 5.07 7.41 -12.62
N PHE A 61 3.75 7.53 -12.57
CA PHE A 61 2.90 6.85 -11.61
C PHE A 61 3.09 5.34 -11.60
N MET A 62 3.10 4.72 -12.79
CA MET A 62 3.27 3.28 -12.93
C MET A 62 4.65 2.82 -12.43
N TYR A 63 5.73 3.52 -12.82
CA TYR A 63 7.08 3.20 -12.36
C TYR A 63 7.24 3.39 -10.84
N THR A 64 6.74 4.49 -10.28
CA THR A 64 6.83 4.77 -8.85
C THR A 64 6.01 3.77 -8.03
N SER A 65 4.81 3.41 -8.50
CA SER A 65 3.96 2.41 -7.83
C SER A 65 4.56 1.01 -7.88
N PHE A 66 5.12 0.62 -9.03
CA PHE A 66 5.84 -0.64 -9.17
C PHE A 66 7.09 -0.68 -8.29
N PHE A 67 7.89 0.38 -8.29
CA PHE A 67 9.08 0.48 -7.44
C PHE A 67 8.71 0.41 -5.95
N LYS A 68 7.66 1.12 -5.54
CA LYS A 68 7.08 1.02 -4.19
C LYS A 68 6.73 -0.41 -3.83
N PHE A 69 6.02 -1.12 -4.71
CA PHE A 69 5.66 -2.52 -4.50
C PHE A 69 6.89 -3.40 -4.30
N VAL A 70 7.93 -3.23 -5.13
CA VAL A 70 9.18 -3.97 -5.00
C VAL A 70 9.87 -3.67 -3.66
N VAL A 71 9.99 -2.41 -3.27
CA VAL A 71 10.58 -2.02 -1.97
C VAL A 71 9.81 -2.66 -0.82
N PHE A 72 8.48 -2.53 -0.84
CA PHE A 72 7.62 -3.13 0.17
C PHE A 72 7.79 -4.65 0.23
N TYR A 73 7.73 -5.33 -0.92
CA TYR A 73 7.93 -6.78 -1.00
C TYR A 73 9.29 -7.21 -0.46
N LEU A 74 10.38 -6.51 -0.82
CA LEU A 74 11.72 -6.85 -0.35
C LEU A 74 11.89 -6.71 1.17
N LEU A 75 11.18 -5.78 1.80
CA LEU A 75 11.20 -5.61 3.26
C LEU A 75 10.46 -6.73 3.99
N PHE A 76 9.39 -7.27 3.39
CA PHE A 76 8.57 -8.31 4.02
C PHE A 76 8.92 -9.74 3.58
N LYS A 77 9.64 -9.95 2.48
CA LYS A 77 9.96 -11.30 1.96
C LYS A 77 10.67 -12.21 2.98
N SER A 78 11.49 -11.63 3.86
CA SER A 78 12.25 -12.40 4.86
C SER A 78 11.36 -12.95 5.97
N TYR A 79 10.18 -12.36 6.15
CA TYR A 79 9.21 -12.77 7.16
C TYR A 79 8.27 -13.83 6.59
N PHE A 80 7.80 -13.61 5.37
CA PHE A 80 6.83 -14.42 4.61
C PHE A 80 7.34 -15.77 4.10
N ASN A 81 8.63 -16.06 4.28
CA ASN A 81 9.25 -17.30 3.85
C ASN A 81 10.18 -17.80 4.96
N SER A 82 9.77 -17.57 6.21
CA SER A 82 10.57 -17.97 7.38
C SER A 82 10.39 -19.46 7.70
N ASP A 83 9.25 -20.04 7.34
CA ASP A 83 8.86 -21.45 7.51
C ASP A 83 8.79 -22.24 6.19
N GLY A 84 9.00 -21.57 5.05
CA GLY A 84 9.03 -22.18 3.71
C GLY A 84 7.69 -22.22 2.99
N GLU A 85 6.59 -21.76 3.62
CA GLU A 85 5.26 -21.66 3.01
C GLU A 85 4.71 -20.24 3.15
N ILE A 86 3.98 -19.76 2.14
CA ILE A 86 3.30 -18.46 2.25
C ILE A 86 1.85 -18.74 2.63
N ASP A 87 1.45 -18.33 3.83
CA ASP A 87 0.06 -18.44 4.26
C ASP A 87 -0.83 -17.36 3.59
N GLY A 88 -2.09 -17.70 3.35
CA GLY A 88 -3.07 -16.80 2.74
C GLY A 88 -3.34 -15.56 3.61
N GLY A 89 -3.37 -15.71 4.94
CA GLY A 89 -3.55 -14.61 5.88
C GLY A 89 -2.36 -13.67 5.89
N GLU A 90 -1.15 -14.19 5.75
CA GLU A 90 0.05 -13.39 5.51
C GLU A 90 -0.12 -12.61 4.20
N PHE A 91 -0.40 -13.28 3.08
CA PHE A 91 -0.50 -12.63 1.76
C PHE A 91 -1.50 -11.48 1.73
N LEU A 92 -2.68 -11.68 2.33
CA LEU A 92 -3.71 -10.64 2.47
C LEU A 92 -3.22 -9.45 3.29
N THR A 93 -2.39 -9.69 4.32
CA THR A 93 -1.79 -8.65 5.15
C THR A 93 -0.84 -7.74 4.37
N LEU A 94 -0.25 -8.21 3.26
CA LEU A 94 0.55 -7.37 2.34
C LEU A 94 -0.32 -6.69 1.27
N ILE A 95 -1.19 -7.46 0.61
CA ILE A 95 -1.90 -6.97 -0.57
C ILE A 95 -2.96 -5.93 -0.21
N ILE A 96 -3.74 -6.15 0.86
CA ILE A 96 -4.84 -5.25 1.23
C ILE A 96 -4.34 -3.81 1.44
N PRO A 97 -3.38 -3.54 2.36
CA PRO A 97 -2.92 -2.17 2.57
C PRO A 97 -2.27 -1.56 1.32
N TYR A 98 -1.54 -2.34 0.54
CA TYR A 98 -0.95 -1.87 -0.72
C TYR A 98 -2.02 -1.46 -1.75
N ALA A 99 -3.01 -2.33 -1.98
CA ALA A 99 -4.08 -2.09 -2.95
C ALA A 99 -4.91 -0.85 -2.60
N PHE A 100 -5.28 -0.69 -1.33
CA PHE A 100 -6.04 0.48 -0.89
C PHE A 100 -5.21 1.76 -0.85
N ALA A 101 -3.91 1.69 -0.53
CA ALA A 101 -3.01 2.84 -0.67
C ALA A 101 -2.94 3.29 -2.14
N LEU A 102 -2.69 2.34 -3.05
CA LEU A 102 -2.62 2.59 -4.49
C LEU A 102 -3.94 3.14 -5.05
N PHE A 103 -5.07 2.58 -4.63
CA PHE A 103 -6.39 3.09 -5.00
C PHE A 103 -6.58 4.55 -4.56
N GLY A 104 -6.19 4.86 -3.32
CA GLY A 104 -6.23 6.23 -2.81
C GLY A 104 -5.37 7.20 -3.62
N GLU A 105 -4.20 6.76 -4.08
CA GLU A 105 -3.33 7.54 -4.97
C GLU A 105 -3.99 7.77 -6.33
N ILE A 106 -4.50 6.71 -6.98
CA ILE A 106 -5.20 6.81 -8.28
C ILE A 106 -6.38 7.78 -8.17
N PHE A 107 -7.20 7.64 -7.12
CA PHE A 107 -8.36 8.50 -6.90
C PHE A 107 -7.95 9.96 -6.75
N THR A 108 -6.96 10.25 -5.89
CA THR A 108 -6.46 11.62 -5.68
C THR A 108 -5.88 12.18 -6.97
N MET A 109 -5.10 11.38 -7.70
CA MET A 109 -4.47 11.81 -8.94
C MET A 109 -5.48 12.10 -10.05
N SER A 110 -6.51 11.26 -10.17
CA SER A 110 -7.59 11.46 -11.14
C SER A 110 -8.37 12.75 -10.92
N ARG A 111 -8.43 13.22 -9.67
CA ARG A 111 -9.03 14.51 -9.29
C ARG A 111 -8.11 15.67 -9.66
N VAL A 112 -6.83 15.57 -9.31
CA VAL A 112 -5.82 16.60 -9.60
C VAL A 112 -5.63 16.84 -11.10
N LEU A 113 -5.79 15.82 -11.96
CA LEU A 113 -5.70 16.00 -13.43
C LEU A 113 -6.97 16.53 -14.09
N LYS A 114 -8.12 16.41 -13.43
CA LYS A 114 -9.40 16.90 -13.97
C LYS A 114 -9.63 18.39 -13.68
N GLU A 115 -8.89 18.94 -12.73
CA GLU A 115 -8.86 20.36 -12.38
C GLU A 115 -7.76 21.09 -13.17
#